data_AF-A0A140NRT7-F1
#
_entry.id   AF-A0A140NRT7-F1
#
_cell.length_a   1.000
_cell.length_b   1.000
_cell.length_c   1.000
_cell.angle_alpha   90.00
_cell.angle_beta   90.00
_cell.angle_gamma   90.00
#
_symmetry.space_group_name_H-M   'P 1'
#
loop_
_entity.id
_entity.type
_entity.pdbx_description
1 polymer ?
#
loop_
_entity_poly.entity_id
_entity_poly.type
_entity_poly.pdbx_seq_one_letter_code
_entity_poly.pdbx_strand_id
1 'polypeptide(L)'
;MKFNVLFLSLCLVFSFKSFAHPHSFIDMQVIPEIKQQQVIGLTFTWKMDPMTSADIAYELKNSQEDDIQWKTQAATLMANILAQDYFTDFYSQGKK
;
A
#
# COMPACT_ATOMS: atom_id res chain seq x y z
N MET A 1 14.20 -27.41 38.97
CA MET A 1 13.96 -25.94 39.07
C MET A 1 15.09 -25.10 38.46
N LYS A 2 16.37 -25.33 38.78
CA LYS A 2 17.49 -24.49 38.27
C LYS A 2 17.70 -24.52 36.75
N PHE A 3 17.48 -25.66 36.09
CA PHE A 3 17.60 -25.81 34.63
C PHE A 3 16.60 -24.92 33.86
N ASN A 4 15.35 -24.86 34.34
CA ASN A 4 14.31 -24.03 33.72
C ASN A 4 14.60 -22.53 33.88
N VAL A 5 15.22 -22.13 34.99
CA VAL A 5 15.62 -20.73 35.22
C VAL A 5 16.76 -20.32 34.28
N LEU A 6 17.75 -21.21 34.07
CA LEU A 6 18.84 -20.96 33.14
C LEU A 6 18.34 -20.88 31.68
N PHE A 7 17.44 -21.80 31.29
CA PHE A 7 16.82 -21.80 29.98
C PHE A 7 16.00 -20.53 29.72
N LEU A 8 15.19 -20.11 30.71
CA LEU A 8 14.40 -18.88 30.62
C LEU A 8 15.29 -17.63 30.53
N SER A 9 16.39 -17.58 31.30
CA SER A 9 17.37 -16.51 31.22
C SER A 9 18.03 -16.43 29.84
N LEU A 10 18.29 -17.58 29.21
CA LEU A 10 18.87 -17.63 27.87
C LEU A 10 17.89 -17.09 26.82
N CYS A 11 16.61 -17.49 26.86
CA CYS A 11 15.59 -16.97 25.94
C CYS A 11 15.40 -15.44 26.02
N LEU A 12 15.50 -14.87 27.22
CA LEU A 12 15.40 -13.43 27.42
C LEU A 12 16.58 -12.67 26.79
N VAL A 13 17.79 -13.23 26.82
CA VAL A 13 18.97 -12.62 26.18
C VAL A 13 18.86 -12.64 24.65
N PHE A 14 18.16 -13.63 24.08
CA PHE A 14 17.91 -13.72 22.64
C PHE A 14 16.61 -13.03 22.18
N SER A 15 15.92 -12.29 23.05
CA SER A 15 14.73 -11.52 22.66
C SER A 15 15.13 -10.22 21.96
N PHE A 16 15.42 -10.32 20.66
CA PHE A 16 15.65 -9.14 19.82
C PHE A 16 14.33 -8.39 19.58
N LYS A 17 14.40 -7.05 19.56
CA LYS A 17 13.27 -6.24 19.08
C LYS A 17 13.08 -6.52 17.59
N SER A 18 11.89 -6.97 17.22
CA SER A 18 11.47 -6.98 15.82
C SER A 18 11.35 -5.53 15.34
N PHE A 19 12.10 -5.17 14.30
CA PHE A 19 11.88 -3.93 13.55
C PHE A 19 10.74 -4.15 12.55
N ALA A 20 9.53 -4.36 13.07
CA ALA A 20 8.34 -4.33 12.24
C ALA A 20 7.99 -2.86 11.98
N HIS A 21 8.05 -2.44 10.72
CA HIS A 21 7.46 -1.17 10.30
C HIS A 21 5.97 -1.41 9.98
N PRO A 22 5.10 -0.39 10.12
CA PRO A 22 3.71 -0.53 9.70
C PRO A 22 3.67 -0.77 8.18
N HIS A 23 3.00 -1.85 7.79
CA HIS A 23 2.66 -2.11 6.40
C HIS A 23 1.24 -1.61 6.16
N SER A 24 1.11 -0.54 5.37
CA SER A 24 -0.16 -0.23 4.71
C SER A 24 -0.40 -1.27 3.63
N PHE A 25 -1.65 -1.70 3.48
CA PHE A 25 -2.04 -2.64 2.43
C PHE A 25 -2.88 -1.93 1.38
N ILE A 26 -2.67 -2.27 0.11
CA ILE A 26 -3.45 -1.79 -1.01
C ILE A 26 -3.99 -3.00 -1.76
N ASP A 27 -5.31 -3.09 -1.86
CA ASP A 27 -5.97 -4.03 -2.75
C ASP A 27 -6.08 -3.41 -4.14
N MET A 28 -5.78 -4.19 -5.19
CA MET A 28 -5.78 -3.72 -6.57
C MET A 28 -6.65 -4.61 -7.43
N GLN A 29 -7.58 -3.98 -8.17
CA GLN A 29 -8.37 -4.62 -9.20
C GLN A 29 -8.03 -4.05 -10.57
N VAL A 30 -7.79 -4.93 -11.54
CA VAL A 30 -7.53 -4.58 -12.94
C VAL A 30 -8.65 -5.16 -13.80
N ILE A 31 -9.31 -4.31 -14.57
CA ILE A 31 -10.43 -4.69 -15.44
C ILE A 31 -10.09 -4.31 -16.88
N PRO A 32 -10.15 -5.25 -17.85
CA PRO A 32 -9.96 -4.90 -19.26
C PRO A 32 -11.16 -4.12 -19.79
N GLU A 33 -10.89 -3.01 -20.46
CA GLU A 33 -11.91 -2.23 -21.14
C GLU A 33 -12.14 -2.79 -22.55
N ILE A 34 -13.35 -3.28 -22.82
CA ILE A 34 -13.69 -3.94 -24.09
C ILE A 34 -14.70 -3.08 -24.86
N LYS A 35 -14.35 -2.73 -26.10
CA LYS A 35 -15.25 -2.06 -27.04
C LYS A 35 -15.22 -2.79 -28.38
N GLN A 36 -16.40 -3.12 -28.92
CA GLN A 36 -16.53 -3.83 -30.21
C GLN A 36 -15.67 -5.11 -30.28
N GLN A 37 -15.65 -5.91 -29.21
CA GLN A 37 -14.85 -7.14 -29.10
C GLN A 37 -13.33 -6.94 -29.13
N GLN A 38 -12.85 -5.70 -28.96
CA GLN A 38 -11.44 -5.37 -28.84
C GLN A 38 -11.14 -4.81 -27.45
N VAL A 39 -10.01 -5.21 -26.87
CA VAL A 39 -9.50 -4.60 -25.63
C VAL A 39 -8.88 -3.26 -26.00
N ILE A 40 -9.41 -2.18 -25.46
CA ILE A 40 -8.97 -0.80 -25.75
C ILE A 40 -8.17 -0.17 -24.61
N GLY A 41 -8.18 -0.79 -23.43
CA GLY A 41 -7.53 -0.25 -22.24
C GLY A 41 -7.64 -1.17 -21.04
N LEU A 42 -7.10 -0.70 -19.91
CA LEU A 42 -7.18 -1.34 -18.60
C LEU A 42 -7.62 -0.28 -17.58
N THR A 43 -8.66 -0.57 -16.82
CA THR A 43 -9.03 0.22 -15.64
C THR A 43 -8.37 -0.39 -14.41
N PHE A 44 -7.65 0.43 -13.65
CA PHE A 44 -7.07 0.04 -12.37
C PHE A 44 -7.82 0.72 -11.22
N THR A 45 -8.17 -0.03 -10.18
CA THR A 45 -8.78 0.48 -8.95
C THR A 45 -7.94 0.06 -7.76
N TRP A 46 -7.46 1.02 -6.98
CA TRP A 46 -6.71 0.79 -5.74
C TRP A 46 -7.57 1.11 -4.53
N LYS A 47 -7.57 0.23 -3.54
CA LYS A 47 -8.29 0.42 -2.28
C LYS A 47 -7.31 0.25 -1.12
N MET A 48 -7.11 1.33 -0.38
CA MET A 48 -6.31 1.32 0.84
C MET A 48 -7.00 0.52 1.95
N ASP A 49 -6.22 -0.06 2.85
CA ASP A 49 -6.75 -0.67 4.07
C ASP A 49 -7.48 0.36 4.96
N PRO A 50 -8.36 -0.08 5.87
CA PRO A 50 -9.16 0.83 6.68
C PRO A 50 -8.35 1.77 7.57
N MET A 51 -7.19 1.32 8.09
CA MET A 51 -6.38 2.13 8.99
C MET A 51 -5.71 3.27 8.21
N THR A 52 -5.09 2.97 7.07
CA THR A 52 -4.48 3.99 6.22
C THR A 52 -5.53 4.95 5.64
N SER A 53 -6.71 4.43 5.29
CA SER A 53 -7.83 5.26 4.80
C SER A 53 -8.30 6.28 5.86
N ALA A 54 -8.39 5.85 7.12
CA ALA A 54 -8.80 6.71 8.22
C ALA A 54 -7.77 7.81 8.51
N ASP A 55 -6.48 7.47 8.42
CA ASP A 55 -5.39 8.43 8.60
C ASP A 55 -5.43 9.54 7.55
N ILE A 56 -5.52 9.16 6.26
CA ILE A 56 -5.67 10.12 5.15
C ILE A 56 -6.93 10.98 5.33
N ALA A 57 -8.07 10.37 5.67
CA ALA A 57 -9.31 11.09 5.90
C ALA A 57 -9.20 12.09 7.07
N TYR A 58 -8.45 11.74 8.12
CA TYR A 58 -8.22 12.61 9.26
C TYR A 58 -7.33 13.80 8.90
N GLU A 59 -6.27 13.58 8.14
CA GLU A 59 -5.38 14.64 7.63
C GLU A 59 -6.13 15.64 6.75
N LEU A 60 -7.07 15.14 5.96
CA LEU A 60 -7.81 15.91 4.95
C LEU A 60 -9.19 16.41 5.41
N LYS A 61 -9.57 16.16 6.68
CA LYS A 61 -10.95 16.38 7.17
C LYS A 61 -11.53 17.78 6.96
N ASN A 62 -10.68 18.80 6.84
CA ASN A 62 -11.07 20.20 6.66
C ASN A 62 -10.65 20.77 5.30
N SER A 63 -10.03 19.96 4.44
CA SER A 63 -9.52 20.38 3.14
C SER A 63 -10.58 20.10 2.07
N GLN A 64 -10.78 21.06 1.17
CA GLN A 64 -11.60 20.84 -0.03
C GLN A 64 -10.70 20.30 -1.17
N GLU A 65 -11.31 19.69 -2.19
CA GLU A 65 -10.54 19.06 -3.29
C GLU A 65 -9.66 20.05 -4.07
N ASP A 66 -10.04 21.32 -4.09
CA ASP A 66 -9.30 22.40 -4.74
C ASP A 66 -8.15 22.96 -3.87
N ASP A 67 -8.13 22.64 -2.57
CA ASP A 67 -7.08 23.01 -1.64
C ASP A 67 -5.73 22.41 -2.05
N ILE A 68 -4.67 23.19 -1.83
CA ILE A 68 -3.29 22.78 -2.05
C ILE A 68 -2.99 21.55 -1.18
N GLN A 69 -3.46 21.50 0.07
CA GLN A 69 -3.22 20.38 0.96
C GLN A 69 -3.79 19.07 0.38
N TRP A 70 -5.03 19.10 -0.12
CA TRP A 70 -5.66 17.93 -0.73
C TRP A 70 -4.88 17.44 -1.96
N LYS A 71 -4.51 18.37 -2.85
CA LYS A 71 -3.74 18.05 -4.06
C LYS A 71 -2.34 17.51 -3.73
N THR A 72 -1.66 18.08 -2.74
CA THR A 72 -0.36 17.58 -2.28
C THR A 72 -0.48 16.17 -1.72
N GLN A 73 -1.50 15.90 -0.91
CA GLN A 73 -1.70 14.56 -0.34
C GLN A 73 -2.02 13.53 -1.43
N ALA A 74 -2.89 13.87 -2.37
CA ALA A 74 -3.21 13.00 -3.50
C ALA A 74 -1.97 12.72 -4.37
N ALA A 75 -1.13 13.74 -4.61
CA ALA A 75 0.12 13.58 -5.34
C ALA A 75 1.13 12.69 -4.60
N THR A 76 1.28 12.87 -3.28
CA THR A 76 2.13 12.02 -2.43
C THR A 76 1.66 10.57 -2.45
N LEU A 77 0.34 10.34 -2.32
CA LEU A 77 -0.23 9.00 -2.39
C LEU A 77 0.09 8.34 -3.75
N MET A 78 -0.14 9.06 -4.86
CA MET A 78 0.14 8.53 -6.20
C MET A 78 1.63 8.26 -6.41
N ALA A 79 2.52 9.14 -5.92
CA ALA A 79 3.96 8.92 -5.98
C ALA A 79 4.38 7.66 -5.22
N ASN A 80 3.78 7.40 -4.05
CA ASN A 80 4.03 6.18 -3.28
C ASN A 80 3.51 4.93 -3.98
N ILE A 81 2.31 4.98 -4.58
CA ILE A 81 1.76 3.84 -5.34
C ILE A 81 2.66 3.53 -6.56
N LEU A 82 3.12 4.55 -7.28
CA LEU A 82 4.04 4.41 -8.41
C LEU A 82 5.40 3.82 -7.99
N ALA A 83 5.92 4.21 -6.82
CA ALA A 83 7.22 3.75 -6.34
C ALA A 83 7.19 2.33 -5.75
N GLN A 84 6.02 1.77 -5.46
CA GLN A 84 5.86 0.52 -4.71
C GLN A 84 5.32 -0.65 -5.56
N ASP A 85 5.58 -0.66 -6.87
CA ASP A 85 5.20 -1.72 -7.81
C ASP A 85 3.72 -2.17 -7.73
N TYR A 86 2.82 -1.27 -7.31
CA TYR A 86 1.37 -1.49 -7.33
C TYR A 86 0.75 -1.29 -8.73
N PHE A 87 1.59 -1.26 -9.76
CA PHE A 87 1.20 -1.23 -11.17
C PHE A 87 1.75 -2.49 -11.84
N THR A 88 1.03 -2.98 -12.84
CA THR A 88 1.49 -4.11 -13.65
C THR A 88 1.93 -3.60 -15.01
N ASP A 89 3.08 -4.11 -15.47
CA ASP A 89 3.53 -3.89 -16.83
C ASP A 89 2.78 -4.80 -17.79
N PHE A 90 2.18 -4.21 -18.83
CA PHE A 90 1.51 -4.95 -19.89
C PHE A 90 2.38 -4.95 -21.15
N TYR A 91 2.55 -6.11 -21.79
CA TYR A 91 3.32 -6.20 -23.03
C TYR A 91 2.42 -6.66 -24.17
N SER A 92 2.48 -5.96 -25.30
CA SER A 92 1.76 -6.31 -26.52
C SER A 92 2.64 -6.08 -27.74
N GLN A 93 2.72 -7.08 -28.62
CA GLN A 93 3.50 -7.02 -29.87
C GLN A 93 4.96 -6.59 -29.66
N GLY A 94 5.58 -7.04 -28.56
CA GLY A 94 6.97 -6.73 -28.23
C GLY A 94 7.20 -5.31 -27.67
N LYS A 95 6.14 -4.57 -27.37
CA LYS A 95 6.21 -3.27 -26.69
C LYS A 95 5.61 -3.40 -25.29
N LYS A 96 6.27 -2.77 -24.31
CA LYS A 96 5.70 -2.45 -23.01
C LYS A 96 4.68 -1.32 -23.18
#